data_AF-A0A358SW22-F1
#
_entry.id   AF-A0A358SW22-F1
#
_cell.length_a   1.000
_cell.length_b   1.000
_cell.length_c   1.000
_cell.angle_alpha   90.00
_cell.angle_beta   90.00
_cell.angle_gamma   90.00
#
_symmetry.space_group_name_H-M   'P 1'
#
loop_
_entity.id
_entity.type
_entity.pdbx_description
1 polymer ?
#
loop_
_entity_poly.entity_id
_entity_poly.type
_entity_poly.pdbx_seq_one_letter_code
_entity_poly.pdbx_strand_id
1 'polypeptide(L)'
;MMDSAWSAAAWGAAFGTLNGWTARRALRSALDKPDKVFYAVFTAGFLWRLLFLVGAVWLLRDKKYIILLPFSGVLIFTQFMFEAVPLRKHGTKDNT
;
A
#
# COMPACT_ATOMS: atom_id res chain seq x y z
N MET A 1 -7.53 -20.71 9.99
CA MET A 1 -7.25 -19.91 8.77
C MET A 1 -6.30 -18.78 9.16
N MET A 2 -5.09 -18.77 8.59
CA MET A 2 -3.82 -18.27 9.17
C MET A 2 -3.31 -19.12 10.34
N ASP A 3 -3.10 -20.40 10.04
CA ASP A 3 -2.54 -21.37 11.01
C ASP A 3 -1.03 -21.58 10.80
N SER A 4 -0.45 -20.92 9.79
CA SER A 4 0.97 -20.96 9.44
C SER A 4 1.51 -19.60 9.01
N ALA A 5 2.81 -19.39 9.22
CA ALA A 5 3.52 -18.17 8.80
C ALA A 5 3.40 -17.91 7.28
N TRP A 6 3.38 -18.97 6.47
CA TRP A 6 3.17 -18.88 5.02
C TRP A 6 1.78 -18.38 4.64
N SER A 7 0.74 -18.85 5.33
CA SER A 7 -0.62 -18.34 5.13
C SER A 7 -0.70 -16.86 5.52
N ALA A 8 -0.05 -16.48 6.62
CA ALA A 8 0.02 -15.09 7.05
C ALA A 8 0.74 -14.18 6.05
N ALA A 9 1.86 -14.64 5.51
CA ALA A 9 2.58 -13.95 4.44
C ALA A 9 1.73 -13.80 3.17
N ALA A 10 1.02 -14.85 2.75
CA ALA A 10 0.15 -14.82 1.57
C ALA A 10 -1.01 -13.82 1.74
N TRP A 11 -1.64 -13.79 2.91
CA TRP A 11 -2.68 -12.81 3.21
C TRP A 11 -2.11 -11.39 3.28
N GLY A 12 -0.94 -11.19 3.91
CA GLY A 12 -0.24 -9.91 3.90
C GLY A 12 0.07 -9.42 2.48
N ALA A 13 0.52 -10.32 1.60
CA ALA A 13 0.76 -10.02 0.18
C ALA A 13 -0.53 -9.65 -0.56
N ALA A 14 -1.60 -10.42 -0.37
CA ALA A 14 -2.88 -10.17 -1.02
C ALA A 14 -3.46 -8.81 -0.62
N PHE A 15 -3.51 -8.52 0.69
CA PHE A 15 -4.01 -7.24 1.20
C PHE A 15 -3.11 -6.07 0.80
N GLY A 16 -1.79 -6.23 0.89
CA GLY A 16 -0.84 -5.22 0.47
C GLY A 16 -0.92 -4.92 -1.03
N THR A 17 -1.10 -5.94 -1.86
CA THR A 17 -1.28 -5.78 -3.32
C THR A 17 -2.61 -5.12 -3.66
N LEU A 18 -3.72 -5.53 -3.03
CA LEU A 18 -5.03 -4.90 -3.22
C LEU A 18 -5.03 -3.43 -2.79
N ASN A 19 -4.44 -3.13 -1.64
CA ASN A 19 -4.34 -1.76 -1.13
C ASN A 19 -3.40 -0.90 -2.01
N GLY A 20 -2.28 -1.47 -2.44
CA GLY A 20 -1.37 -0.84 -3.39
C GLY A 20 -2.04 -0.53 -4.74
N TRP A 21 -2.79 -1.49 -5.28
CA TRP A 21 -3.47 -1.38 -6.57
C TRP A 21 -4.64 -0.39 -6.55
N THR A 22 -5.45 -0.39 -5.49
CA THR A 22 -6.55 0.58 -5.31
C THR A 22 -6.02 2.00 -5.21
N ALA A 23 -5.00 2.23 -4.38
CA ALA A 23 -4.32 3.53 -4.31
C ALA A 23 -3.74 3.95 -5.66
N ARG A 24 -3.11 3.02 -6.40
CA ARG A 24 -2.56 3.29 -7.74
C ARG A 24 -3.64 3.61 -8.77
N ARG A 25 -4.81 2.98 -8.68
CA ARG A 25 -5.96 3.26 -9.54
C ARG A 25 -6.56 4.64 -9.25
N ALA A 26 -6.69 5.00 -7.97
CA ALA A 26 -7.12 6.34 -7.56
C ALA A 26 -6.12 7.41 -8.04
N LEU A 27 -4.81 7.17 -7.88
CA LEU A 27 -3.77 8.07 -8.37
C LEU A 27 -3.83 8.22 -9.91
N ARG A 28 -4.06 7.12 -10.65
CA ARG A 28 -4.24 7.16 -12.11
C ARG A 28 -5.43 8.03 -12.53
N SER A 29 -6.56 7.96 -11.81
CA SER A 29 -7.70 8.83 -12.09
C SER A 29 -7.46 10.31 -11.76
N ALA A 30 -6.45 10.60 -10.95
CA ALA A 30 -6.04 11.96 -10.60
C ALA A 30 -4.91 12.51 -11.49
N LEU A 31 -4.40 11.75 -12.47
CA LEU A 31 -3.31 12.17 -13.35
C LEU A 31 -3.67 13.37 -14.24
N ASP A 32 -4.91 13.41 -14.74
CA ASP A 32 -5.44 14.50 -15.58
C ASP A 32 -6.04 15.65 -14.75
N LYS A 33 -5.89 15.60 -13.42
CA LYS A 33 -6.41 16.61 -12.49
C LYS A 33 -5.31 17.62 -12.12
N PRO A 34 -5.67 18.82 -11.63
CA PRO A 34 -4.70 19.81 -11.17
C PRO A 34 -3.78 19.24 -10.08
N ASP A 35 -2.54 19.74 -10.01
CA ASP A 35 -1.49 19.22 -9.11
C ASP A 35 -1.94 19.12 -7.65
N LYS A 36 -2.71 20.09 -7.17
CA LYS A 36 -3.28 20.05 -5.81
C LYS A 36 -4.10 18.79 -5.55
N VAL A 37 -4.89 18.33 -6.54
CA VAL A 37 -5.71 17.11 -6.43
C VAL A 37 -4.82 15.88 -6.51
N PHE A 38 -3.81 15.87 -7.38
CA PHE A 38 -2.85 14.77 -7.45
C PHE A 38 -2.13 14.57 -6.11
N TYR A 39 -1.56 15.64 -5.54
CA TYR A 39 -0.88 15.59 -4.25
C TYR A 39 -1.85 15.24 -3.10
N ALA A 40 -3.07 15.76 -3.11
CA ALA A 40 -4.08 15.38 -2.11
C ALA A 40 -4.41 13.88 -2.16
N VAL A 41 -4.59 13.31 -3.36
CA VAL A 41 -4.85 11.86 -3.53
C VAL A 41 -3.62 11.03 -3.17
N PHE A 42 -2.41 11.52 -3.47
CA PHE A 42 -1.16 10.88 -3.06
C PHE A 42 -1.02 10.82 -1.53
N THR A 43 -1.17 11.96 -0.85
CA THR A 43 -1.09 12.05 0.60
C THR A 43 -2.21 11.27 1.27
N ALA A 44 -3.44 11.32 0.74
CA ALA A 44 -4.56 10.52 1.24
C ALA A 44 -4.28 9.01 1.09
N GLY A 45 -3.72 8.59 -0.04
CA GLY A 45 -3.31 7.20 -0.26
C GLY A 45 -2.22 6.73 0.70
N PHE A 46 -1.26 7.60 1.01
CA PHE A 46 -0.21 7.33 2.00
C PHE A 46 -0.79 7.19 3.42
N LEU A 47 -1.64 8.13 3.84
CA LEU A 47 -2.31 8.08 5.15
C LEU A 47 -3.20 6.85 5.28
N TRP A 48 -3.95 6.50 4.23
CA TRP A 48 -4.78 5.30 4.21
C TRP A 48 -3.96 4.01 4.41
N ARG A 49 -2.78 3.92 3.79
CA ARG A 49 -1.86 2.78 3.95
C ARG A 49 -1.33 2.65 5.37
N LEU A 50 -1.01 3.76 6.02
CA LEU A 50 -0.61 3.80 7.43
C LEU A 50 -1.75 3.34 8.34
N LEU A 51 -2.96 3.88 8.15
CA LEU A 51 -4.13 3.46 8.92
C LEU A 51 -4.46 1.98 8.72
N PHE A 52 -4.31 1.47 7.48
CA PHE A 52 -4.50 0.06 7.18
C PHE A 52 -3.47 -0.83 7.88
N LEU A 53 -2.20 -0.41 7.91
CA LEU A 53 -1.15 -1.12 8.66
C LEU A 53 -1.46 -1.14 10.16
N VAL A 54 -1.83 -0.01 10.75
CA VAL A 54 -2.22 0.08 12.17
C VAL A 54 -3.42 -0.81 12.46
N GLY A 55 -4.47 -0.73 11.63
CA GLY A 55 -5.67 -1.56 11.77
C GLY A 55 -5.37 -3.05 11.63
N ALA A 56 -4.49 -3.43 10.72
CA ALA A 56 -4.09 -4.83 10.54
C ALA A 56 -3.25 -5.33 11.71
N VAL A 57 -2.28 -4.55 12.20
CA VAL A 57 -1.51 -4.90 13.42
C VAL A 57 -2.44 -4.99 14.62
N TRP A 58 -3.41 -4.09 14.75
CA TRP A 58 -4.38 -4.10 15.83
C TRP A 58 -5.32 -5.32 15.77
N LEU A 59 -5.79 -5.71 14.58
CA LEU A 59 -6.63 -6.90 14.38
C LEU A 59 -5.86 -8.20 14.65
N LEU A 60 -4.55 -8.19 14.42
CA LEU A 60 -3.66 -9.31 14.69
C LEU A 60 -2.95 -9.24 16.05
N ARG A 61 -3.31 -8.29 16.93
CA ARG A 61 -2.65 -8.09 18.24
C ARG A 61 -2.69 -9.32 19.14
N ASP A 62 -3.76 -10.10 19.06
CA ASP A 62 -3.99 -11.30 19.88
C ASP A 62 -3.50 -12.59 19.18
N LYS A 63 -2.98 -12.48 17.96
CA LYS A 63 -2.40 -13.60 17.21
C LYS A 63 -0.92 -13.79 17.58
N LYS A 64 -0.45 -15.03 17.50
CA LYS A 64 0.97 -15.37 17.74
C LYS A 64 1.88 -14.50 16.87
N TYR A 65 3.00 -14.03 17.44
CA TYR A 65 4.01 -13.22 16.73
C TYR A 65 4.50 -13.85 15.41
N ILE A 66 4.46 -15.18 15.33
CA ILE A 66 4.80 -15.97 14.14
C ILE A 66 3.90 -15.68 12.92
N ILE A 67 2.73 -15.11 13.14
CA ILE A 67 1.75 -14.71 12.11
C ILE A 67 1.85 -13.20 11.87
N LEU A 68 1.99 -12.42 12.94
CA LEU A 68 2.04 -10.95 12.88
C LEU A 68 3.24 -10.45 12.06
N LEU A 69 4.45 -10.93 12.38
CA LEU A 69 5.70 -10.49 11.74
C LEU A 69 5.73 -10.72 10.22
N PRO A 70 5.47 -11.93 9.69
CA PRO A 70 5.47 -12.15 8.25
C PRO A 70 4.33 -11.41 7.55
N PHE A 71 3.16 -11.28 8.19
CA PHE A 71 2.04 -10.52 7.63
C PHE A 71 2.41 -9.04 7.47
N SER A 72 2.88 -8.38 8.54
CA SER A 72 3.24 -6.96 8.50
C SER A 72 4.43 -6.70 7.59
N GLY A 73 5.43 -7.59 7.59
CA GLY A 73 6.62 -7.46 6.75
C GLY A 73 6.27 -7.48 5.26
N VAL A 74 5.44 -8.43 4.83
CA VAL A 74 5.02 -8.53 3.43
C VAL A 74 4.07 -7.39 3.03
N LEU A 75 3.22 -6.94 3.96
CA LEU A 75 2.33 -5.80 3.73
C LEU A 75 3.14 -4.51 3.52
N ILE A 76 4.15 -4.25 4.35
CA ILE A 76 5.04 -3.09 4.19
C ILE A 76 5.86 -3.22 2.89
N PHE A 77 6.41 -4.40 2.62
CA PHE A 77 7.21 -4.65 1.42
C PHE A 77 6.41 -4.36 0.13
N THR A 78 5.17 -4.86 0.05
CA THR A 78 4.30 -4.60 -1.09
C THR A 78 3.94 -3.12 -1.19
N GLN A 79 3.61 -2.45 -0.08
CA GLN A 79 3.37 -1.00 -0.07
C GLN A 79 4.59 -0.21 -0.60
N PHE A 80 5.80 -0.58 -0.16
CA PHE A 80 7.05 0.01 -0.62
C PHE A 80 7.26 -0.20 -2.13
N MET A 81 6.95 -1.39 -2.66
CA MET A 81 7.04 -1.64 -4.11
C MET A 81 6.10 -0.76 -4.94
N PHE A 82 4.93 -0.41 -4.40
CA PHE A 82 4.03 0.53 -5.05
C PHE A 82 4.50 1.99 -4.98
N GLU A 83 5.31 2.35 -3.99
CA GLU A 83 5.87 3.69 -3.82
C GLU A 83 7.17 3.87 -4.62
N ALA A 84 8.02 2.85 -4.64
CA ALA A 84 9.25 2.79 -5.45
C ALA A 84 8.99 2.81 -6.96
N VAL A 85 7.76 2.52 -7.40
CA VAL A 85 7.32 2.70 -8.79
C VAL A 85 6.44 3.95 -8.87
N PRO A 86 7.03 5.16 -8.89
CA PRO A 86 6.27 6.39 -9.02
C PRO A 86 5.51 6.37 -10.35
N LEU A 87 4.21 6.64 -10.30
CA LEU A 87 3.44 6.93 -11.50
C LEU A 87 3.93 8.26 -12.05
N ARG A 88 4.65 8.23 -13.18
CA ARG A 88 5.01 9.44 -13.90
C ARG A 88 3.73 10.14 -14.33
N LYS A 89 3.52 11.36 -13.86
CA LYS A 89 2.53 12.26 -14.44
C LYS A 89 2.91 12.44 -15.92
N HIS A 90 1.99 12.19 -16.84
CA HIS A 90 2.21 12.46 -18.25
C HIS A 90 2.54 13.96 -18.37
N GLY A 91 3.82 14.31 -18.53
CA GLY A 91 4.25 15.70 -18.42
C GLY A 91 5.69 15.96 -17.99
N THR A 92 6.49 14.99 -17.52
CA THR A 92 7.95 15.18 -17.55
C THR A 92 8.43 14.93 -18.99
N LYS A 93 8.07 15.85 -19.89
CA LYS A 93 8.94 16.17 -21.01
C LYS A 93 10.21 16.72 -20.39
N ASP A 94 11.18 15.83 -20.30
CA ASP A 94 12.59 16.14 -20.23
C ASP A 94 12.86 17.18 -21.35
N ASN A 95 12.98 18.44 -20.96
CA ASN A 95 13.33 19.56 -21.80
C ASN A 95 14.07 20.58 -20.91
N THR A 96 15.17 20.16 -20.29
CA THR A 96 16.32 21.04 -20.04
C THR A 96 17.58 20.21 -19.88
#